data_AF-A0A662IV75-F1
#
_entry.id   AF-A0A662IV75-F1
#
_cell.length_a   1.000
_cell.length_b   1.000
_cell.length_c   1.000
_cell.angle_alpha   90.00
_cell.angle_beta   90.00
_cell.angle_gamma   90.00
#
_symmetry.space_group_name_H-M   'P 1'
#
loop_
_entity.id
_entity.type
_entity.pdbx_description
1 polymer ?
#
loop_
_entity_poly.entity_id
_entity_poly.type
_entity_poly.pdbx_seq_one_letter_code
_entity_poly.pdbx_strand_id
1 'polypeptide(L)'
;DPIKGEYEGVNKVVEERSLGANKRFFLYSAFGYPHTSCGCFECIAFYIPEVDGFGVVDRGFKEPTVNGLPFSTMAAQTGGGIQTEGFLGVGMEYFRSPKFFQADGGWGRIVWICSTLWKRIEDAIPEELKDKIATEADARDIESLKKFLIERGHPLAARIKEMEAEAAAAAPPAEAAAPVPEAAAPAAPAAVPTAPAVMPMPAAPGAITIPAVGGLRIELKGAKIKIDKIVIKKQ
;
A
#
# COMPACT_ATOMS: atom_id res chain seq x y z
N ASP A 1 24.70 -13.56 -4.73
CA ASP A 1 24.82 -12.76 -3.50
C ASP A 1 24.35 -13.59 -2.31
N PRO A 2 25.24 -13.99 -1.38
CA PRO A 2 24.89 -14.83 -0.22
C PRO A 2 24.12 -14.08 0.88
N ILE A 3 24.08 -12.74 0.86
CA ILE A 3 23.31 -11.93 1.80
C ILE A 3 21.86 -11.82 1.33
N LYS A 4 21.66 -11.52 0.05
CA LYS A 4 20.32 -11.42 -0.58
C LYS A 4 19.71 -12.77 -0.95
N GLY A 5 20.53 -13.82 -0.98
CA GLY A 5 20.12 -15.14 -1.48
C GLY A 5 19.91 -15.15 -2.99
N GLU A 6 20.67 -14.36 -3.75
CA GLU A 6 20.65 -14.42 -5.22
C GLU A 6 21.63 -15.48 -5.73
N TYR A 7 21.14 -16.39 -6.57
CA TYR A 7 21.94 -17.46 -7.16
C TYR A 7 21.66 -17.56 -8.67
N GLU A 8 22.71 -17.62 -9.48
CA GLU A 8 22.59 -17.67 -10.94
C GLU A 8 21.76 -18.88 -11.43
N GLY A 9 21.94 -20.05 -10.80
CA GLY A 9 21.15 -21.24 -11.10
C GLY A 9 19.66 -21.09 -10.76
N VAL A 10 19.33 -20.39 -9.67
CA VAL A 10 17.94 -20.08 -9.31
C VAL A 10 17.35 -19.11 -10.33
N ASN A 11 18.07 -18.03 -10.67
CA ASN A 11 17.64 -17.05 -11.67
C ASN A 11 17.33 -17.70 -13.03
N LYS A 12 18.18 -18.62 -13.51
CA LYS A 12 17.93 -19.38 -14.76
C LYS A 12 16.65 -20.21 -14.70
N VAL A 13 16.44 -20.95 -13.61
CA VAL A 13 15.21 -21.77 -13.42
C VAL A 13 13.97 -20.88 -13.30
N VAL A 14 14.07 -19.73 -12.63
CA VAL A 14 12.98 -18.75 -12.51
C VAL A 14 12.63 -18.13 -13.87
N GLU A 15 13.63 -17.78 -14.69
CA GLU A 15 13.39 -17.25 -16.04
C GLU A 15 12.74 -18.30 -16.95
N GLU A 16 13.23 -19.55 -16.95
CA GLU A 16 12.63 -20.66 -17.71
C GLU A 16 11.19 -20.95 -17.26
N ARG A 17 10.96 -21.14 -15.96
CA ARG A 17 9.67 -21.56 -15.40
C ARG A 17 8.61 -20.45 -15.39
N SER A 18 9.02 -19.18 -15.41
CA SER A 18 8.11 -18.02 -15.53
C SER A 18 7.93 -17.52 -16.96
N LEU A 19 8.47 -18.23 -17.97
CA LEU A 19 8.43 -17.83 -19.39
C LEU A 19 9.01 -16.43 -19.63
N GLY A 20 10.07 -16.07 -18.90
CA GLY A 20 10.74 -14.79 -18.98
C GLY A 20 10.11 -13.64 -18.19
N ALA A 21 8.98 -13.87 -17.51
CA ALA A 21 8.28 -12.84 -16.72
C ALA A 21 9.07 -12.38 -15.49
N ASN A 22 9.77 -13.31 -14.83
CA ASN A 22 10.64 -13.04 -13.68
C ASN A 22 12.07 -13.52 -14.03
N LYS A 23 13.10 -12.69 -13.78
CA LYS A 23 14.49 -13.00 -14.19
C LYS A 23 15.48 -13.16 -13.04
N ARG A 24 15.14 -12.63 -11.87
CA ARG A 24 16.01 -12.57 -10.69
C ARG A 24 15.16 -12.73 -9.44
N PHE A 25 15.61 -13.53 -8.48
CA PHE A 25 15.03 -13.58 -7.13
C PHE A 25 16.10 -13.35 -6.06
N PHE A 26 15.74 -12.55 -5.06
CA PHE A 26 16.39 -12.44 -3.76
C PHE A 26 15.57 -13.26 -2.78
N LEU A 27 16.14 -14.36 -2.27
CA LEU A 27 15.42 -15.27 -1.37
C LEU A 27 15.28 -14.72 0.06
N TYR A 28 16.12 -13.74 0.45
CA TYR A 28 16.20 -13.23 1.82
C TYR A 28 15.89 -11.72 1.94
N SER A 29 15.21 -11.15 0.94
CA SER A 29 14.82 -9.73 0.89
C SER A 29 13.40 -9.55 0.34
N ALA A 30 12.66 -8.57 0.87
CA ALA A 30 11.40 -8.07 0.32
C ALA A 30 11.59 -6.90 -0.68
N PHE A 31 12.83 -6.50 -0.97
CA PHE A 31 13.17 -5.35 -1.82
C PHE A 31 13.97 -5.73 -3.08
N GLY A 32 13.92 -4.89 -4.10
CA GLY A 32 14.54 -5.03 -5.42
C GLY A 32 13.96 -6.17 -6.26
N TYR A 33 14.26 -7.42 -5.91
CA TYR A 33 13.80 -8.59 -6.65
C TYR A 33 13.22 -9.66 -5.70
N PRO A 34 12.21 -9.36 -4.88
CA PRO A 34 11.60 -10.34 -3.98
C PRO A 34 11.07 -11.55 -4.77
N HIS A 35 10.96 -12.71 -4.12
CA HIS A 35 10.25 -13.82 -4.72
C HIS A 35 8.76 -13.46 -4.90
N THR A 36 8.12 -14.03 -5.92
CA THR A 36 6.69 -13.76 -6.15
C THR A 36 5.82 -14.54 -5.17
N SER A 37 4.56 -14.12 -5.02
CA SER A 37 3.56 -14.82 -4.22
C SER A 37 2.33 -15.20 -5.06
N CYS A 38 1.71 -16.34 -4.76
CA CYS A 38 0.52 -16.82 -5.48
C CYS A 38 -0.78 -16.34 -4.81
N GLY A 39 -1.31 -17.10 -3.85
CA GLY A 39 -2.54 -16.76 -3.10
C GLY A 39 -2.86 -17.70 -1.92
N CYS A 40 -2.03 -18.72 -1.68
CA CYS A 40 -2.14 -19.67 -0.57
C CYS A 40 -1.16 -19.40 0.58
N PHE A 41 -0.47 -18.25 0.57
CA PHE A 41 0.36 -17.82 1.71
C PHE A 41 -0.48 -17.72 3.00
N GLU A 42 0.15 -18.08 4.12
CA GLU A 42 -0.46 -18.06 5.45
C GLU A 42 -0.44 -16.66 6.04
N CYS A 43 0.64 -15.92 5.77
CA CYS A 43 0.90 -14.57 6.25
C CYS A 43 1.31 -13.63 5.11
N ILE A 44 1.16 -12.33 5.34
CA ILE A 44 1.74 -11.26 4.53
C ILE A 44 2.68 -10.46 5.44
N ALA A 45 3.94 -10.33 5.04
CA ALA A 45 4.82 -9.27 5.53
C ALA A 45 4.64 -8.05 4.63
N PHE A 46 4.30 -6.90 5.23
CA PHE A 46 4.08 -5.64 4.53
C PHE A 46 4.97 -4.55 5.10
N TYR A 47 5.60 -3.77 4.23
CA TYR A 47 6.49 -2.69 4.60
C TYR A 47 5.70 -1.45 5.02
N ILE A 48 6.20 -0.77 6.06
CA ILE A 48 5.65 0.46 6.64
C ILE A 48 6.73 1.52 6.52
N PRO A 49 6.73 2.35 5.45
CA PRO A 49 7.79 3.31 5.17
C PRO A 49 8.06 4.30 6.31
N GLU A 50 7.03 4.71 7.05
CA GLU A 50 7.08 5.76 8.07
C GLU A 50 7.79 5.34 9.36
N VAL A 51 8.01 4.03 9.54
CA VAL A 51 8.86 3.47 10.60
C VAL A 51 10.00 2.62 10.04
N ASP A 52 10.12 2.54 8.71
CA ASP A 52 11.10 1.74 7.98
C ASP A 52 11.16 0.27 8.48
N GLY A 53 9.99 -0.29 8.81
CA GLY A 53 9.83 -1.64 9.35
C GLY A 53 8.79 -2.46 8.60
N PHE A 54 8.64 -3.73 8.97
CA PHE A 54 7.59 -4.60 8.46
C PHE A 54 6.53 -4.87 9.53
N GLY A 55 5.26 -4.72 9.13
CA GLY A 55 4.14 -5.36 9.80
C GLY A 55 3.93 -6.76 9.24
N VAL A 56 3.39 -7.67 10.05
CA VAL A 56 3.05 -9.04 9.63
C VAL A 56 1.64 -9.40 10.07
N VAL A 57 0.85 -9.92 9.14
CA VAL A 57 -0.54 -10.34 9.38
C VAL A 57 -0.81 -11.75 8.85
N ASP A 58 -1.54 -12.58 9.59
CA ASP A 58 -2.01 -13.88 9.13
C ASP A 58 -3.42 -13.84 8.53
N ARG A 59 -3.73 -14.85 7.72
CA ARG A 59 -5.01 -15.01 7.01
C ARG A 59 -6.24 -15.09 7.93
N GLY A 60 -6.06 -15.44 9.21
CA GLY A 60 -7.12 -15.50 10.22
C GLY A 60 -7.49 -14.15 10.83
N PHE A 61 -6.63 -13.13 10.69
CA PHE A 61 -6.87 -11.80 11.23
C PHE A 61 -7.96 -11.06 10.44
N LYS A 62 -8.94 -10.50 11.16
CA LYS A 62 -10.16 -9.90 10.56
C LYS A 62 -10.22 -8.37 10.63
N GLU A 63 -9.45 -7.77 11.53
CA GLU A 63 -9.42 -6.32 11.70
C GLU A 63 -8.48 -5.67 10.67
N PRO A 64 -8.57 -4.35 10.44
CA PRO A 64 -7.53 -3.62 9.73
C PRO A 64 -6.20 -3.76 10.48
N THR A 65 -5.11 -3.88 9.75
CA THR A 65 -3.76 -3.80 10.33
C THR A 65 -3.36 -2.34 10.55
N VAL A 66 -2.20 -2.10 11.16
CA VAL A 66 -1.68 -0.77 11.53
C VAL A 66 -1.54 0.23 10.36
N ASN A 67 -1.53 -0.23 9.10
CA ASN A 67 -1.56 0.62 7.89
C ASN A 67 -3.01 0.93 7.40
N GLY A 68 -4.03 0.56 8.17
CA GLY A 68 -5.45 0.72 7.83
C GLY A 68 -6.02 -0.31 6.84
N LEU A 69 -5.22 -1.26 6.34
CA LEU A 69 -5.66 -2.27 5.37
C LEU A 69 -5.96 -3.62 6.02
N PRO A 70 -7.07 -4.30 5.65
CA PRO A 70 -7.32 -5.69 6.02
C PRO A 70 -6.47 -6.65 5.17
N PHE A 71 -6.30 -7.89 5.66
CA PHE A 71 -5.54 -8.95 4.97
C PHE A 71 -5.97 -9.14 3.50
N SER A 72 -7.27 -9.14 3.21
CA SER A 72 -7.81 -9.35 1.86
C SER A 72 -7.37 -8.28 0.86
N THR A 73 -7.25 -7.02 1.28
CA THR A 73 -6.79 -5.91 0.41
C THR A 73 -5.30 -6.02 0.14
N MET A 74 -4.48 -6.39 1.13
CA MET A 74 -3.04 -6.62 0.93
C MET A 74 -2.76 -7.89 0.12
N ALA A 75 -3.57 -8.94 0.28
CA ALA A 75 -3.44 -10.18 -0.48
C ALA A 75 -3.60 -9.95 -2.00
N ALA A 76 -4.44 -8.99 -2.40
CA ALA A 76 -4.62 -8.59 -3.79
C ALA A 76 -3.41 -7.84 -4.40
N GLN A 77 -2.56 -7.21 -3.57
CA GLN A 77 -1.32 -6.55 -3.99
C GLN A 77 -0.10 -7.48 -3.92
N THR A 78 -0.14 -8.44 -3.00
CA THR A 78 0.93 -9.41 -2.73
C THR A 78 0.92 -10.56 -3.74
N GLY A 79 -0.28 -11.05 -4.10
CA GLY A 79 -0.47 -12.24 -4.92
C GLY A 79 -0.35 -12.01 -6.43
N GLY A 80 -0.63 -13.06 -7.19
CA GLY A 80 -0.72 -13.01 -8.66
C GLY A 80 0.58 -13.30 -9.43
N GLY A 81 1.65 -13.73 -8.76
CA GLY A 81 2.89 -14.15 -9.43
C GLY A 81 3.76 -13.00 -9.94
N ILE A 82 3.52 -11.78 -9.46
CA ILE A 82 4.32 -10.57 -9.71
C ILE A 82 5.32 -10.31 -8.58
N GLN A 83 6.37 -9.54 -8.86
CA GLN A 83 7.30 -9.04 -7.83
C GLN A 83 6.76 -7.71 -7.30
N THR A 84 6.19 -7.73 -6.10
CA THR A 84 5.74 -6.52 -5.39
C THR A 84 6.74 -6.21 -4.29
N GLU A 85 7.52 -5.13 -4.45
CA GLU A 85 8.42 -4.69 -3.38
C GLU A 85 7.65 -4.27 -2.13
N GLY A 86 8.16 -4.66 -0.96
CA GLY A 86 7.53 -4.36 0.33
C GLY A 86 6.27 -5.16 0.66
N PHE A 87 5.77 -6.04 -0.21
CA PHE A 87 4.64 -6.94 0.10
C PHE A 87 4.99 -8.38 -0.26
N LEU A 88 5.19 -9.24 0.75
CA LEU A 88 5.64 -10.62 0.57
C LEU A 88 4.74 -11.62 1.29
N GLY A 89 4.21 -12.59 0.55
CA GLY A 89 3.47 -13.72 1.10
C GLY A 89 4.42 -14.76 1.66
N VAL A 90 4.28 -15.09 2.95
CA VAL A 90 5.18 -16.00 3.66
C VAL A 90 4.40 -17.12 4.39
N GLY A 91 5.06 -18.25 4.62
CA GLY A 91 4.56 -19.34 5.48
C GLY A 91 5.04 -19.17 6.92
N MET A 92 4.35 -19.77 7.88
CA MET A 92 4.65 -19.55 9.31
C MET A 92 5.99 -20.12 9.76
N GLU A 93 6.46 -21.20 9.15
CA GLU A 93 7.79 -21.75 9.47
C GLU A 93 8.96 -20.85 9.00
N TYR A 94 8.71 -19.86 8.14
CA TYR A 94 9.76 -18.93 7.72
C TYR A 94 10.24 -18.05 8.88
N PHE A 95 9.38 -17.74 9.86
CA PHE A 95 9.75 -16.96 11.05
C PHE A 95 10.80 -17.68 11.93
N ARG A 96 10.85 -19.02 11.90
CA ARG A 96 11.87 -19.84 12.60
C ARG A 96 13.18 -19.97 11.82
N SER A 97 13.27 -19.42 10.61
CA SER A 97 14.45 -19.56 9.76
C SER A 97 15.59 -18.64 10.22
N PRO A 98 16.84 -19.12 10.35
CA PRO A 98 18.01 -18.26 10.54
C PRO A 98 18.33 -17.40 9.29
N LYS A 99 17.55 -17.56 8.20
CA LYS A 99 17.60 -16.74 6.99
C LYS A 99 16.43 -15.76 6.86
N PHE A 100 15.54 -15.70 7.85
CA PHE A 100 14.39 -14.79 7.85
C PHE A 100 14.83 -13.35 7.62
N PHE A 101 14.43 -12.77 6.48
CA PHE A 101 14.79 -11.42 6.00
C PHE A 101 16.27 -11.02 6.23
N GLN A 102 17.20 -11.97 6.05
CA GLN A 102 18.62 -11.77 6.37
C GLN A 102 19.25 -10.56 5.65
N ALA A 103 18.74 -10.19 4.48
CA ALA A 103 19.24 -9.04 3.72
C ALA A 103 18.68 -7.69 4.18
N ASP A 104 17.50 -7.70 4.79
CA ASP A 104 16.77 -6.49 5.18
C ASP A 104 17.02 -6.14 6.66
N GLY A 105 17.50 -7.10 7.47
CA GLY A 105 17.77 -6.94 8.91
C GLY A 105 17.02 -7.92 9.82
N GLY A 106 16.32 -8.90 9.24
CA GLY A 106 15.65 -9.99 9.95
C GLY A 106 14.61 -9.52 10.97
N TRP A 107 14.60 -10.20 12.12
CA TRP A 107 13.67 -9.88 13.22
C TRP A 107 13.73 -8.43 13.71
N GLY A 108 14.90 -7.78 13.66
CA GLY A 108 15.06 -6.37 14.03
C GLY A 108 14.33 -5.37 13.11
N ARG A 109 13.72 -5.84 12.02
CA ARG A 109 12.86 -5.05 11.12
C ARG A 109 11.38 -5.24 11.39
N ILE A 110 10.97 -6.25 12.16
CA ILE A 110 9.56 -6.52 12.41
C ILE A 110 9.07 -5.61 13.51
N VAL A 111 8.13 -4.72 13.20
CA VAL A 111 7.64 -3.68 14.12
C VAL A 111 6.24 -3.95 14.63
N TRP A 112 5.45 -4.75 13.90
CA TRP A 112 4.06 -5.04 14.22
C TRP A 112 3.67 -6.46 13.81
N ILE A 113 2.98 -7.20 14.68
CA ILE A 113 2.49 -8.55 14.42
C ILE A 113 1.07 -8.67 15.00
N CYS A 114 0.11 -9.14 14.22
CA CYS A 114 -1.25 -9.37 14.73
C CYS A 114 -1.28 -10.47 15.82
N SER A 115 -2.08 -10.31 16.87
CA SER A 115 -2.08 -11.22 18.03
C SER A 115 -2.49 -12.66 17.71
N THR A 116 -3.22 -12.87 16.60
CA THR A 116 -3.57 -14.20 16.06
C THR A 116 -2.36 -14.95 15.51
N LEU A 117 -1.41 -14.23 14.90
CA LEU A 117 -0.14 -14.78 14.45
C LEU A 117 0.82 -14.97 15.62
N TRP A 118 0.91 -13.98 16.51
CA TRP A 118 1.83 -14.00 17.67
C TRP A 118 1.77 -15.33 18.42
N LYS A 119 0.56 -15.77 18.80
CA LYS A 119 0.30 -17.02 19.54
C LYS A 119 0.74 -18.30 18.82
N ARG A 120 1.06 -18.24 17.52
CA ARG A 120 1.49 -19.37 16.68
C ARG A 120 2.99 -19.37 16.38
N ILE A 121 3.68 -18.26 16.63
CA ILE A 121 5.11 -18.07 16.33
C ILE A 121 5.90 -17.49 17.53
N GLU A 122 5.32 -17.47 18.72
CA GLU A 122 5.93 -16.89 19.93
C GLU A 122 7.28 -17.53 20.31
N ASP A 123 7.48 -18.80 19.96
CA ASP A 123 8.74 -19.54 20.08
C ASP A 123 9.80 -19.12 19.05
N ALA A 124 9.39 -18.50 17.94
CA ALA A 124 10.26 -17.98 16.89
C ALA A 124 10.72 -16.54 17.15
N ILE A 125 9.95 -15.76 17.92
CA ILE A 125 10.26 -14.35 18.22
C ILE A 125 11.41 -14.29 19.25
N PRO A 126 12.53 -13.60 18.95
CA PRO A 126 13.63 -13.43 19.91
C PRO A 126 13.18 -12.72 21.20
N GLU A 127 13.61 -13.21 22.35
CA GLU A 127 13.17 -12.74 23.68
C GLU A 127 13.39 -11.22 23.85
N GLU A 128 14.51 -10.71 23.35
CA GLU A 128 14.91 -9.31 23.40
C GLU A 128 14.06 -8.35 22.54
N LEU A 129 13.16 -8.90 21.72
CA LEU A 129 12.21 -8.16 20.87
C LEU A 129 10.75 -8.36 21.29
N LYS A 130 10.41 -9.36 22.12
CA LYS A 130 9.00 -9.65 22.52
C LYS A 130 8.29 -8.43 23.10
N ASP A 131 8.97 -7.63 23.93
CA ASP A 131 8.40 -6.42 24.54
C ASP A 131 8.48 -5.15 23.65
N LYS A 132 8.96 -5.28 22.41
CA LYS A 132 9.29 -4.15 21.51
C LYS A 132 8.55 -4.17 20.17
N ILE A 133 7.89 -5.28 19.83
CA ILE A 133 7.05 -5.42 18.65
C ILE A 133 5.60 -5.17 19.07
N ALA A 134 4.88 -4.31 18.34
CA ALA A 134 3.50 -3.95 18.65
C ALA A 134 2.49 -4.98 18.15
N THR A 135 1.31 -5.03 18.77
CA THR A 135 0.11 -5.72 18.27
C THR A 135 -1.01 -4.72 17.97
N GLU A 136 -2.16 -5.18 17.48
CA GLU A 136 -3.38 -4.37 17.31
C GLU A 136 -3.97 -3.81 18.61
N ALA A 137 -3.50 -4.31 19.77
CA ALA A 137 -3.86 -3.79 21.08
C ALA A 137 -2.98 -2.59 21.49
N ASP A 138 -1.72 -2.57 21.05
CA ASP A 138 -0.74 -1.53 21.38
C ASP A 138 -0.76 -0.37 20.37
N ALA A 139 -0.88 -0.70 19.08
CA ALA A 139 -0.87 0.25 17.97
C ALA A 139 -1.89 -0.14 16.90
N ARG A 140 -2.81 0.78 16.61
CA ARG A 140 -3.87 0.62 15.60
C ARG A 140 -3.65 1.46 14.35
N ASP A 141 -2.71 2.39 14.42
CA ASP A 141 -2.34 3.31 13.37
C ASP A 141 -0.82 3.58 13.40
N ILE A 142 -0.32 4.24 12.36
CA ILE A 142 1.12 4.49 12.19
C ILE A 142 1.67 5.45 13.28
N GLU A 143 0.86 6.38 13.81
CA GLU A 143 1.29 7.33 14.83
C GLU A 143 1.46 6.68 16.22
N SER A 144 0.51 5.83 16.61
CA SER A 144 0.59 5.01 17.81
C SER A 144 1.74 4.01 17.72
N LEU A 145 1.97 3.41 16.54
CA LEU A 145 3.11 2.53 16.29
C LEU A 145 4.45 3.25 16.51
N LYS A 146 4.64 4.42 15.91
CA LYS A 146 5.86 5.24 16.09
C LYS A 146 6.18 5.51 17.56
N LYS A 147 5.18 5.96 18.32
CA LYS A 147 5.31 6.23 19.76
C LYS A 147 5.71 4.98 20.53
N PHE A 148 5.00 3.87 20.33
CA PHE A 148 5.30 2.59 20.98
C PHE A 148 6.73 2.11 20.70
N LEU A 149 7.18 2.12 19.44
CA LEU A 149 8.52 1.68 19.06
C LEU A 149 9.62 2.55 19.69
N ILE A 150 9.38 3.86 19.81
CA ILE A 150 10.30 4.80 20.46
C ILE A 150 10.34 4.57 21.99
N GLU A 151 9.19 4.41 22.63
CA GLU A 151 9.06 4.21 24.08
C GLU A 151 9.63 2.86 24.54
N ARG A 152 9.40 1.79 23.77
CA ARG A 152 9.93 0.44 24.05
C ARG A 152 11.38 0.24 23.61
N GLY A 153 11.99 1.21 22.93
CA GLY A 153 13.38 1.11 22.47
C GLY A 153 13.58 -0.01 21.44
N HIS A 154 12.68 -0.10 20.45
CA HIS A 154 12.85 -0.99 19.30
C HIS A 154 14.17 -0.66 18.56
N PRO A 155 14.88 -1.62 17.91
CA PRO A 155 16.11 -1.34 17.18
C PRO A 155 16.01 -0.21 16.14
N LEU A 156 14.82 0.01 15.56
CA LEU A 156 14.56 1.10 14.61
C LEU A 156 14.27 2.46 15.27
N ALA A 157 14.12 2.55 16.60
CA ALA A 157 13.72 3.78 17.30
C ALA A 157 14.64 4.98 17.07
N ALA A 158 15.95 4.75 16.84
CA ALA A 158 16.88 5.81 16.45
C ALA A 158 16.57 6.33 15.04
N ARG A 159 16.45 5.42 14.07
CA ARG A 159 16.15 5.74 12.67
C ARG A 159 14.78 6.39 12.49
N ILE A 160 13.78 6.00 13.28
CA ILE A 160 12.45 6.65 13.28
C ILE A 160 12.59 8.13 13.67
N LYS A 161 13.35 8.45 14.73
CA LYS A 161 13.58 9.85 15.16
C LYS A 161 14.33 10.67 14.11
N GLU A 162 15.31 10.08 13.44
CA GLU A 162 16.04 10.70 12.33
C GLU A 162 15.09 11.00 11.16
N MET A 163 14.29 10.02 10.74
CA MET A 163 13.30 10.17 9.67
C MET A 163 12.20 11.20 9.99
N GLU A 164 11.80 11.33 11.26
CA GLU A 164 10.86 12.37 11.69
C GLU A 164 11.48 13.77 11.66
N ALA A 165 12.75 13.91 12.03
CA ALA A 165 13.49 15.17 11.90
C ALA A 165 13.68 15.57 10.42
N GLU A 166 14.00 14.61 9.54
CA GLU A 166 14.08 14.82 8.09
C GLU A 166 12.73 15.21 7.48
N ALA A 167 11.64 14.51 7.84
CA ALA A 167 10.30 14.84 7.38
C ALA A 167 9.85 16.24 7.84
N ALA A 168 10.18 16.64 9.07
CA ALA A 168 9.92 17.98 9.58
C ALA A 168 10.77 19.06 8.89
N ALA A 169 12.01 18.76 8.50
CA ALA A 169 12.87 19.67 7.76
C ALA A 169 12.51 19.78 6.25
N ALA A 170 11.93 18.72 5.69
CA ALA A 170 11.47 18.67 4.30
C ALA A 170 10.05 19.24 4.09
N ALA A 171 9.28 19.45 5.17
CA ALA A 171 7.99 20.11 5.10
C ALA A 171 8.18 21.60 4.75
N PRO A 172 7.66 22.08 3.60
CA PRO A 172 7.69 23.52 3.32
C PRO A 172 6.87 24.27 4.38
N PRO A 173 7.25 25.50 4.76
CA PRO A 173 6.48 26.28 5.72
C PRO A 173 5.05 26.44 5.22
N ALA A 174 4.08 26.13 6.07
CA ALA A 174 2.67 26.20 5.73
C ALA A 174 2.32 27.61 5.23
N GLU A 175 2.07 27.71 3.91
CA GLU A 175 1.65 28.96 3.31
C GLU A 175 0.32 29.40 3.92
N ALA A 176 0.24 30.68 4.27
CA ALA A 176 -0.73 31.17 5.24
C ALA A 176 -2.16 30.80 4.86
N ALA A 177 -2.93 30.37 5.87
CA ALA A 177 -4.39 30.36 5.78
C ALA A 177 -4.86 31.80 5.48
N ALA A 178 -5.15 32.09 4.21
CA ALA A 178 -5.76 33.33 3.81
C ALA A 178 -7.18 33.36 4.40
N PRO A 179 -7.50 34.29 5.31
CA PRO A 179 -8.84 34.38 5.86
C PRO A 179 -9.79 34.82 4.73
N VAL A 180 -10.78 33.99 4.44
CA VAL A 180 -11.90 34.37 3.57
C VAL A 180 -12.65 35.52 4.25
N PRO A 181 -12.73 36.72 3.66
CA PRO A 181 -13.45 37.82 4.28
C PRO A 181 -14.96 37.58 4.20
N GLU A 182 -15.59 37.59 5.36
CA GLU A 182 -17.05 37.53 5.51
C GLU A 182 -17.68 38.80 4.93
N ALA A 183 -18.57 38.65 3.95
CA ALA A 183 -19.34 39.74 3.35
C ALA A 183 -20.83 39.42 3.41
N ALA A 184 -21.60 40.33 4.01
CA ALA A 184 -22.97 40.09 4.44
C ALA A 184 -24.00 39.98 3.29
N ALA A 185 -25.04 39.18 3.56
CA ALA A 185 -26.36 39.26 2.93
C ALA A 185 -27.08 40.57 3.40
N PRO A 186 -28.20 41.08 2.80
CA PRO A 186 -29.28 40.26 2.22
C PRO A 186 -30.10 40.86 1.04
N ALA A 187 -31.19 40.14 0.72
CA ALA A 187 -32.45 40.57 0.08
C ALA A 187 -32.65 40.34 -1.44
N ALA A 188 -33.88 39.90 -1.75
CA ALA A 188 -34.51 39.69 -3.06
C ALA A 188 -35.87 40.45 -3.06
N PRO A 189 -36.80 40.36 -4.05
CA PRO A 189 -36.80 39.59 -5.31
C PRO A 189 -37.36 40.37 -6.54
N ALA A 190 -37.71 39.61 -7.60
CA ALA A 190 -38.75 39.85 -8.64
C ALA A 190 -38.34 40.40 -10.03
N ALA A 191 -38.58 39.57 -11.08
CA ALA A 191 -39.48 39.83 -12.22
C ALA A 191 -39.25 38.84 -13.39
N VAL A 192 -40.33 38.30 -13.97
CA VAL A 192 -40.37 37.51 -15.24
C VAL A 192 -41.05 38.38 -16.31
N PRO A 193 -40.83 38.19 -17.64
CA PRO A 193 -41.30 37.03 -18.42
C PRO A 193 -40.23 36.55 -19.47
N THR A 194 -40.43 35.63 -20.43
CA THR A 194 -41.59 34.84 -20.93
C THR A 194 -41.10 33.44 -21.44
N ALA A 195 -41.97 32.67 -22.12
CA ALA A 195 -41.70 31.41 -22.82
C ALA A 195 -42.18 31.52 -24.30
N PRO A 196 -42.34 30.47 -25.13
CA PRO A 196 -41.98 29.03 -25.04
C PRO A 196 -40.92 28.65 -26.12
N ALA A 197 -40.66 27.41 -26.59
CA ALA A 197 -41.19 26.04 -26.46
C ALA A 197 -40.02 25.03 -26.73
N VAL A 198 -40.12 23.68 -26.79
CA VAL A 198 -41.21 22.67 -26.77
C VAL A 198 -40.69 21.39 -26.04
N MET A 199 -41.53 20.36 -25.87
CA MET A 199 -41.18 18.95 -25.57
C MET A 199 -41.47 18.08 -26.82
N PRO A 200 -40.79 16.95 -27.07
CA PRO A 200 -41.17 15.68 -26.42
C PRO A 200 -40.04 14.66 -26.09
N MET A 201 -40.26 13.87 -25.03
CA MET A 201 -39.73 12.50 -24.87
C MET A 201 -40.73 11.50 -25.49
N PRO A 202 -40.50 10.15 -25.56
CA PRO A 202 -39.37 9.34 -25.07
C PRO A 202 -38.84 8.25 -26.06
N ALA A 203 -37.69 7.65 -25.74
CA ALA A 203 -37.39 6.23 -26.03
C ALA A 203 -36.27 5.73 -25.11
N ALA A 204 -36.38 4.48 -24.63
CA ALA A 204 -35.41 3.82 -23.75
C ALA A 204 -34.66 2.68 -24.51
N PRO A 205 -33.89 1.78 -23.87
CA PRO A 205 -32.46 1.98 -23.73
C PRO A 205 -31.61 0.85 -24.35
N GLY A 206 -30.46 1.19 -24.95
CA GLY A 206 -29.46 0.21 -25.37
C GLY A 206 -28.43 0.78 -26.34
N ALA A 207 -27.15 0.46 -26.09
CA ALA A 207 -25.97 0.89 -26.86
C ALA A 207 -25.71 2.41 -26.92
N ILE A 208 -24.77 2.89 -26.10
CA ILE A 208 -24.08 4.17 -26.36
C ILE A 208 -22.96 3.91 -27.35
N THR A 209 -23.25 4.08 -28.64
CA THR A 209 -22.23 4.25 -29.68
C THR A 209 -21.96 5.73 -29.86
N ILE A 210 -20.73 6.18 -29.58
CA ILE A 210 -20.32 7.56 -29.88
C ILE A 210 -19.96 7.61 -31.38
N PRO A 211 -20.65 8.39 -32.23
CA PRO A 211 -20.27 8.54 -33.62
C PRO A 211 -18.96 9.33 -33.73
N ALA A 212 -18.03 8.81 -34.52
CA ALA A 212 -16.69 9.38 -34.65
C ALA A 212 -16.71 10.71 -35.43
N VAL A 213 -16.08 11.75 -34.85
CA VAL A 213 -15.69 12.97 -35.56
C VAL A 213 -14.21 13.19 -35.30
N GLY A 214 -13.39 13.13 -36.34
CA GLY A 214 -11.97 13.50 -36.28
C GLY A 214 -10.99 12.39 -35.88
N GLY A 215 -10.79 11.40 -36.76
CA GLY A 215 -9.50 10.73 -37.00
C GLY A 215 -8.79 9.93 -35.90
N LEU A 216 -9.26 9.94 -34.65
CA LEU A 216 -8.55 9.34 -33.51
C LEU A 216 -9.33 8.16 -32.91
N ARG A 217 -8.78 6.95 -33.04
CA ARG A 217 -9.35 5.72 -32.47
C ARG A 217 -8.60 5.37 -31.18
N ILE A 218 -9.25 5.58 -30.04
CA ILE A 218 -8.72 5.24 -28.72
C ILE A 218 -9.45 3.99 -28.22
N GLU A 219 -8.71 2.93 -27.90
CA GLU A 219 -9.26 1.69 -27.35
C GLU A 219 -8.59 1.41 -26.00
N LEU A 220 -9.40 1.31 -24.94
CA LEU A 220 -8.95 1.24 -23.56
C LEU A 220 -9.58 0.03 -22.86
N LYS A 221 -8.76 -0.90 -22.37
CA LYS A 221 -9.19 -2.05 -21.57
C LYS A 221 -8.63 -1.93 -20.15
N GLY A 222 -9.50 -2.01 -19.15
CA GLY A 222 -9.12 -2.04 -17.72
C GLY A 222 -8.81 -0.69 -17.05
N ALA A 223 -8.90 0.44 -17.76
CA ALA A 223 -8.57 1.76 -17.20
C ALA A 223 -9.73 2.41 -16.43
N LYS A 224 -9.46 2.96 -15.22
CA LYS A 224 -10.33 3.94 -14.55
C LYS A 224 -9.83 5.34 -14.87
N ILE A 225 -10.59 6.08 -15.69
CA ILE A 225 -10.24 7.45 -16.09
C ILE A 225 -11.08 8.43 -15.27
N LYS A 226 -10.41 9.32 -14.53
CA LYS A 226 -10.99 10.55 -13.97
C LYS A 226 -10.52 11.75 -14.78
N ILE A 227 -11.46 12.60 -15.18
CA ILE A 227 -11.23 13.85 -15.92
C ILE A 227 -12.11 14.90 -15.27
N ASP A 228 -11.52 15.94 -14.70
CA ASP A 228 -12.29 17.02 -14.05
C ASP A 228 -12.74 18.10 -15.05
N LYS A 229 -12.04 18.26 -16.19
CA LYS A 229 -12.49 19.13 -17.30
C LYS A 229 -11.84 18.77 -18.63
N ILE A 230 -12.66 18.57 -19.68
CA ILE A 230 -12.23 18.58 -21.08
C ILE A 230 -12.80 19.82 -21.77
N VAL A 231 -11.98 20.51 -22.55
CA VAL A 231 -12.40 21.64 -23.40
C VAL A 231 -11.92 21.35 -24.82
N ILE A 232 -12.86 21.05 -25.71
CA ILE A 232 -12.59 20.89 -27.14
C ILE A 232 -12.91 22.22 -27.82
N LYS A 233 -11.89 22.93 -28.29
CA LYS A 233 -12.06 24.08 -29.19
C LYS A 233 -11.96 23.62 -30.63
N LYS A 234 -12.92 24.03 -31.45
CA LYS A 234 -12.92 23.88 -32.90
C LYS A 234 -12.24 25.11 -33.52
N GLN A 235 -11.35 24.90 -34.48
CA GLN A 235 -11.06 25.90 -35.53
C GLN A 235 -12.02 25.63 -36.70
#